data_AF-A0A6V7JNC6-F1
#
_entry.id   AF-A0A6V7JNC6-F1
#
_cell.length_a   1.000
_cell.length_b   1.000
_cell.length_c   1.000
_cell.angle_alpha   90.00
_cell.angle_beta   90.00
_cell.angle_gamma   90.00
#
_symmetry.space_group_name_H-M   'P 1'
#
loop_
_entity.id
_entity.type
_entity.pdbx_description
1 polymer ?
#
loop_
_entity_poly.entity_id
_entity_poly.type
_entity_poly.pdbx_seq_one_letter_code
_entity_poly.pdbx_strand_id
1 'polypeptide(L)' 'KPYESYEPVWFTKQQDKYTDSLCHMYNGEYWDCKAKGEWSKCPNIF' A
#
# COMPACT_ATOMS: atom_id res chain seq x y z
N LYS A 1 1.52 -21.32 -9.04
CA LYS A 1 0.65 -20.48 -8.18
C LYS A 1 0.17 -19.33 -9.06
N PRO A 2 -1.14 -19.01 -9.12
CA PRO A 2 -1.57 -17.83 -9.87
C PRO A 2 -0.82 -16.62 -9.30
N TYR A 3 -0.28 -15.79 -10.18
CA TYR A 3 0.42 -14.57 -9.82
C TYR A 3 -0.56 -13.68 -9.06
N GLU A 4 -0.47 -13.65 -7.74
CA GLU A 4 -1.21 -12.69 -6.92
C GLU A 4 -0.74 -11.31 -7.40
N SER A 5 -1.64 -10.58 -8.03
CA SER A 5 -1.41 -9.21 -8.45
C SER A 5 -0.85 -8.43 -7.27
N TYR A 6 0.40 -7.98 -7.38
CA TYR A 6 1.08 -7.22 -6.34
C TYR A 6 0.27 -5.95 -6.03
N GLU A 7 -0.35 -5.92 -4.85
CA GLU A 7 -1.01 -4.74 -4.34
C GLU A 7 -0.05 -3.97 -3.42
N PRO A 8 0.05 -2.63 -3.60
CA PRO A 8 0.94 -1.82 -2.77
C PRO A 8 0.42 -1.80 -1.32
N VAL A 9 1.24 -2.29 -0.39
CA VAL A 9 0.88 -2.40 1.04
C VAL A 9 0.70 -1.05 1.72
N TRP A 10 1.42 -0.02 1.26
CA TRP A 10 1.46 1.30 1.89
C TRP A 10 0.60 2.35 1.19
N PHE A 11 -0.09 1.95 0.11
CA PHE A 11 -0.91 2.84 -0.68
C PHE A 11 -2.22 2.17 -1.05
N THR A 12 -3.32 2.92 -0.96
CA THR A 12 -4.62 2.45 -1.40
C THR A 12 -5.01 3.16 -2.68
N LYS A 13 -5.51 2.42 -3.67
CA LYS A 13 -6.10 3.02 -4.86
C LYS A 13 -7.43 3.67 -4.47
N GLN A 14 -7.52 4.98 -4.63
CA GLN A 14 -8.71 5.75 -4.35
C GLN A 14 -9.02 6.68 -5.52
N GLN A 15 -10.29 6.77 -5.88
CA GLN A 15 -10.78 7.72 -6.86
C GLN A 15 -10.81 9.11 -6.23
N ASP A 16 -10.06 10.05 -6.82
CA ASP A 16 -10.04 11.43 -6.37
C ASP A 16 -11.39 12.10 -6.68
N LYS A 17 -11.96 12.75 -5.66
CA LYS A 17 -13.32 13.31 -5.73
C LYS A 17 -13.43 14.54 -6.62
N TYR A 18 -12.31 15.15 -7.00
CA TYR A 18 -12.27 16.41 -7.74
C TYR A 18 -11.87 16.21 -9.21
N THR A 19 -11.00 15.25 -9.47
CA THR A 19 -10.39 15.00 -10.79
C THR A 19 -10.87 13.71 -11.44
N ASP A 20 -11.71 12.93 -10.73
CA ASP A 20 -12.24 11.63 -11.16
C ASP A 20 -11.13 10.61 -11.54
N SER A 21 -9.90 10.89 -11.08
CA SER A 21 -8.70 10.15 -11.44
C SER A 21 -8.39 9.10 -10.38
N LEU A 22 -7.85 7.97 -10.83
CA LEU A 22 -7.43 6.90 -9.93
C LEU A 22 -6.06 7.24 -9.33
N CYS A 23 -6.02 7.55 -8.04
CA CYS A 23 -4.82 7.96 -7.34
C CYS A 23 -4.37 6.89 -6.33
N HIS A 24 -3.08 6.86 -6.04
CA HIS A 24 -2.52 6.05 -4.96
C HIS A 24 -2.39 6.93 -3.71
N MET A 25 -3.29 6.74 -2.76
CA MET A 25 -3.29 7.49 -1.51
C MET A 25 -2.45 6.78 -0.46
N TYR A 26 -1.56 7.52 0.21
CA TYR A 26 -0.79 6.99 1.32
C TYR A 26 -1.72 6.61 2.48
N ASN A 27 -1.55 5.39 3.02
CA ASN A 27 -2.47 4.86 4.04
C ASN A 27 -2.08 5.21 5.50
N GLY A 28 -0.98 5.93 5.72
CA GLY A 28 -0.51 6.32 7.07
C GLY A 28 0.30 5.24 7.81
N GLU A 29 0.36 4.01 7.30
CA GLU A 29 0.86 2.89 8.10
C GLU A 29 2.38 2.68 8.00
N TYR A 30 3.00 3.10 6.89
CA TYR A 30 4.44 2.86 6.65
C TYR A 30 5.34 3.42 7.78
N TRP A 31 5.15 4.69 8.15
CA TRP A 31 6.02 5.34 9.15
C TRP A 31 5.79 4.77 10.55
N ASP A 32 4.54 4.42 10.89
CA ASP A 32 4.21 3.76 12.15
C ASP A 32 4.82 2.36 12.25
N CYS A 33 4.71 1.56 11.18
CA CYS A 33 5.34 0.24 11.07
C CYS A 33 6.86 0.35 11.15
N LYS A 34 7.47 1.32 10.44
CA LYS A 34 8.91 1.58 10.49
C LYS A 34 9.37 1.96 11.91
N ALA A 35 8.62 2.81 12.61
CA ALA A 35 8.96 3.23 13.97
C ALA A 35 8.87 2.08 14.98
N LYS A 36 7.92 1.15 14.79
CA LYS A 36 7.74 -0.04 15.63
C LYS A 36 8.64 -1.22 15.24
N GLY A 37 9.23 -1.20 14.05
CA GLY A 37 9.95 -2.36 13.48
C GLY A 37 9.01 -3.48 13.00
N GLU A 38 7.73 -3.19 12.81
CA GLU A 38 6.71 -4.15 12.39
C GLU A 38 6.68 -4.29 10.87
N TRP A 39 7.43 -5.27 10.35
CA TRP A 39 7.48 -5.59 8.91
C TRP A 39 6.57 -6.73 8.50
N SER A 40 5.66 -7.15 9.39
CA SER A 40 4.70 -8.24 9.18
C SER A 40 3.83 -8.06 7.92
N LYS A 41 3.66 -6.81 7.46
CA LYS A 41 2.92 -6.46 6.25
C LYS A 41 3.77 -6.49 4.97
N CYS A 42 5.09 -6.61 5.06
CA CYS A 42 5.97 -6.62 3.88
C CYS A 42 5.82 -7.95 3.12
N PRO A 43 5.47 -7.92 1.82
CA PRO A 43 5.38 -9.12 1.02
C PRO A 43 6.78 -9.66 0.75
N ASN A 44 6.92 -11.00 0.75
CA ASN A 44 8.16 -11.64 0.39
C ASN A 44 8.30 -11.70 -1.14
N ILE A 45 9.00 -10.72 -1.69
CA ILE A 45 9.17 -10.50 -3.14
C ILE A 45 10.57 -10.81 -3.66
N PHE A 46 11.42 -11.41 -2.82
CA PHE A 46 12.79 -11.80 -3.14
C PHE A 46 12.95 -13.32 -3.21
#